data_AF-A0A497NXY1-F1
#
_entry.id   AF-A0A497NXY1-F1
#
_cell.length_a   1.000
_cell.length_b   1.000
_cell.length_c   1.000
_cell.angle_alpha   90.00
_cell.angle_beta   90.00
_cell.angle_gamma   90.00
#
_symmetry.space_group_name_H-M   'P 1'
#
loop_
_entity.id
_entity.type
_entity.pdbx_description
1 polymer ?
#
loop_
_entity_poly.entity_id
_entity_poly.type
_entity_poly.pdbx_seq_one_letter_code
_entity_poly.pdbx_strand_id
1 'polypeptide(L)'
;MELLARLLARAVPDAHVELVEIACVNTKFFIHVTPNHFRYWERFKKRYSYSLGLAQDRGARVFRAACPEFHTKKDLIDWLSDTLDLTPGERNLLHLSIK
;
A
#
# COMPACT_ATOMS: atom_id res chain seq x y z
N MET A 1 -4.66 4.55 11.29
CA MET A 1 -5.02 4.36 9.86
C MET A 1 -5.30 5.66 9.10
N GLU A 2 -5.74 6.75 9.73
CA GLU A 2 -6.15 7.98 9.03
C GLU A 2 -5.08 8.57 8.10
N LEU A 3 -3.81 8.61 8.52
CA LEU A 3 -2.70 9.06 7.65
C LEU A 3 -2.59 8.18 6.39
N LEU A 4 -2.64 6.86 6.53
CA LEU A 4 -2.56 5.94 5.41
C LEU A 4 -3.75 6.13 4.46
N ALA A 5 -4.96 6.31 5.00
CA ALA A 5 -6.14 6.61 4.20
C ALA A 5 -5.99 7.89 3.38
N ARG A 6 -5.49 8.98 4.00
CA ARG A 6 -5.22 10.25 3.31
C ARG A 6 -4.16 10.10 2.22
N LEU A 7 -3.08 9.34 2.48
CA LEU A 7 -2.05 9.06 1.48
C LEU A 7 -2.61 8.29 0.28
N LEU A 8 -3.43 7.27 0.51
CA LEU A 8 -4.04 6.47 -0.54
C LEU A 8 -5.08 7.24 -1.35
N ALA A 9 -5.91 8.06 -0.69
CA ALA A 9 -6.84 8.97 -1.36
C ALA A 9 -6.11 9.98 -2.27
N ARG A 10 -4.96 10.52 -1.81
CA ARG A 10 -4.09 11.41 -2.60
C ARG A 10 -3.41 10.66 -3.77
N ALA A 11 -3.00 9.42 -3.55
CA ALA A 11 -2.29 8.63 -4.55
C ALA A 11 -3.17 8.27 -5.75
N VAL A 12 -4.46 7.99 -5.50
CA VAL A 12 -5.43 7.61 -6.54
C VAL A 12 -6.69 8.46 -6.40
N PRO A 13 -6.70 9.71 -6.88
CA PRO A 13 -7.78 10.66 -6.65
C PRO A 13 -9.13 10.20 -7.23
N ASP A 14 -9.11 9.38 -8.28
CA ASP A 14 -10.32 8.86 -8.91
C ASP A 14 -10.92 7.65 -8.19
N ALA A 15 -10.32 7.19 -7.09
CA ALA A 15 -10.78 6.07 -6.28
C ALA A 15 -11.29 6.52 -4.92
N HIS A 16 -12.48 6.02 -4.56
CA HIS A 16 -13.06 6.25 -3.24
C HIS A 16 -12.31 5.42 -2.20
N VAL A 17 -11.82 6.10 -1.16
CA VAL A 17 -11.13 5.49 -0.01
C VAL A 17 -11.89 5.90 1.24
N GLU A 18 -12.62 4.94 1.82
CA GLU A 18 -13.42 5.16 3.03
C GLU A 18 -12.70 4.66 4.27
N LEU A 19 -12.27 3.39 4.22
CA LEU A 19 -11.53 2.74 5.28
C LEU A 19 -10.28 2.10 4.70
N VAL A 20 -9.20 2.18 5.47
CA VAL A 20 -7.93 1.52 5.17
C VAL A 20 -7.47 0.79 6.41
N GLU A 21 -6.97 -0.42 6.24
CA GLU A 21 -6.42 -1.26 7.29
C GLU A 21 -5.24 -2.08 6.76
N ILE A 22 -4.35 -2.49 7.67
CA ILE A 22 -3.31 -3.46 7.33
C ILE A 22 -3.81 -4.82 7.80
N ALA A 23 -4.20 -5.64 6.82
CA ALA A 23 -4.66 -6.99 7.05
C ALA A 23 -3.49 -7.95 7.10
N CYS A 24 -3.65 -9.05 7.83
CA CYS A 24 -2.71 -10.16 7.87
C CYS A 24 -3.45 -11.47 7.56
N VAL A 25 -3.07 -12.16 6.48
CA VAL A 25 -3.62 -13.46 6.09
C VAL A 25 -2.47 -14.40 5.79
N ASN A 26 -2.47 -15.60 6.38
CA ASN A 26 -1.41 -16.59 6.19
C ASN A 26 0.01 -16.02 6.40
N THR A 27 0.22 -15.25 7.48
CA THR A 27 1.50 -14.58 7.80
C THR A 27 1.97 -13.53 6.80
N LYS A 28 1.07 -13.05 5.92
CA LYS A 28 1.34 -12.01 4.93
C LYS A 28 0.55 -10.75 5.22
N PHE A 29 1.23 -9.61 5.18
CA PHE A 29 0.66 -8.29 5.38
C PHE A 29 0.32 -7.63 4.04
N PHE A 30 -0.85 -7.01 3.97
CA PHE A 30 -1.27 -6.18 2.84
C PHE A 30 -2.19 -5.05 3.29
N ILE A 31 -2.33 -4.03 2.46
CA ILE A 31 -3.23 -2.90 2.73
C ILE A 31 -4.59 -3.21 2.09
N HIS A 32 -5.61 -3.34 2.94
CA HIS A 32 -6.99 -3.47 2.52
C HIS A 32 -7.66 -2.07 2.42
N VAL A 33 -8.49 -1.87 1.40
CA VAL A 33 -9.12 -0.57 1.08
C VAL A 33 -10.60 -0.82 0.79
N THR A 34 -11.46 -0.12 1.53
CA THR A 34 -12.92 -0.15 1.39
C THR A 34 -13.39 1.13 0.67
N PRO A 35 -14.43 1.07 -0.18
CA PRO A 35 -15.33 -0.07 -0.40
C PRO A 35 -14.86 -1.10 -1.45
N ASN A 36 -13.86 -0.77 -2.28
CA ASN A 36 -13.47 -1.65 -3.37
C ASN A 36 -11.95 -1.81 -3.47
N HIS A 37 -11.45 -2.83 -2.76
CA HIS A 37 -10.03 -3.18 -2.70
C HIS A 37 -9.44 -3.40 -4.10
N PHE A 38 -10.04 -4.29 -4.89
CA PHE A 38 -9.48 -4.65 -6.20
C PHE A 38 -9.47 -3.47 -7.17
N ARG A 39 -10.55 -2.68 -7.21
CA ARG A 39 -10.63 -1.51 -8.09
C ARG A 39 -9.63 -0.42 -7.69
N TYR A 40 -9.42 -0.21 -6.38
CA TYR A 40 -8.40 0.71 -5.90
C TYR A 40 -7.00 0.28 -6.37
N TRP A 41 -6.62 -0.98 -6.10
CA TRP A 41 -5.27 -1.47 -6.43
C TRP A 41 -5.01 -1.60 -7.94
N GLU A 42 -6.02 -1.91 -8.73
CA GLU A 42 -5.90 -1.88 -10.19
C GLU A 42 -5.55 -0.46 -10.68
N ARG A 43 -6.24 0.57 -10.19
CA ARG A 43 -5.98 1.97 -10.55
C ARG A 43 -4.62 2.44 -10.03
N PHE A 44 -4.29 2.08 -8.80
CA PHE A 44 -2.98 2.36 -8.21
C PHE A 44 -1.85 1.84 -9.11
N LYS A 45 -1.93 0.59 -9.56
CA LYS A 45 -0.90 -0.01 -10.43
C LYS A 45 -0.90 0.52 -11.85
N LYS A 46 -2.05 0.95 -12.37
CA LYS A 46 -2.11 1.67 -13.65
C LYS A 46 -1.33 2.99 -13.57
N ARG A 47 -1.42 3.68 -12.44
CA ARG A 47 -0.70 4.95 -12.19
C ARG A 47 0.78 4.74 -11.83
N TYR A 48 1.07 3.72 -11.03
CA TYR A 48 2.39 3.40 -10.50
C TYR A 48 2.84 2.02 -10.99
N SER A 49 3.00 1.84 -12.30
CA SER A 49 3.32 0.52 -12.89
C SER A 49 4.64 -0.07 -12.38
N TYR A 50 5.63 0.79 -12.10
CA TYR A 50 6.92 0.41 -11.51
C TYR A 50 6.81 -0.15 -10.08
N SER A 51 5.71 0.11 -9.37
CA SER A 51 5.48 -0.39 -8.00
C SER A 51 5.51 -1.92 -7.92
N LEU A 52 5.20 -2.61 -9.02
CA LEU A 52 5.26 -4.07 -9.06
C LEU A 52 6.70 -4.59 -8.97
N GLY A 53 7.64 -3.95 -9.66
CA GLY A 53 9.07 -4.28 -9.55
C GLY A 53 9.58 -4.05 -8.14
N LEU A 54 9.27 -2.88 -7.55
CA LEU A 54 9.64 -2.54 -6.17
C LEU A 54 9.10 -3.54 -5.14
N ALA A 55 7.92 -4.11 -5.38
CA ALA A 55 7.34 -5.14 -4.53
C ALA A 55 8.08 -6.49 -4.71
N GLN A 56 8.38 -6.87 -5.94
CA GLN A 56 9.10 -8.11 -6.25
C GLN A 56 10.52 -8.10 -5.67
N ASP A 57 11.23 -6.97 -5.77
CA ASP A 57 12.58 -6.78 -5.21
C ASP A 57 12.62 -6.97 -3.68
N ARG A 58 11.45 -6.82 -3.02
CA ARG A 58 11.25 -7.04 -1.58
C ARG A 58 10.66 -8.41 -1.25
N GLY A 59 10.58 -9.32 -2.21
CA GLY A 59 10.03 -10.66 -2.02
C GLY A 59 8.52 -10.70 -1.79
N ALA A 60 7.79 -9.67 -2.25
CA ALA A 60 6.34 -9.65 -2.15
C ALA A 60 5.69 -10.68 -3.07
N ARG A 61 4.55 -11.24 -2.63
CA ARG A 61 3.65 -11.96 -3.53
C ARG A 61 2.80 -10.94 -4.27
N VAL A 62 2.96 -10.88 -5.59
CA VAL A 62 2.28 -9.90 -6.44
C VAL A 62 1.12 -10.55 -7.18
N PHE A 63 -0.04 -9.90 -7.14
CA PHE A 63 -1.22 -10.23 -7.93
C PHE A 63 -1.49 -9.15 -8.97
N ARG A 64 -2.27 -9.43 -10.03
CA ARG A 64 -2.67 -8.38 -10.98
C ARG A 64 -3.57 -7.33 -10.33
N ALA A 65 -4.66 -7.75 -9.69
CA ALA A 65 -5.71 -6.82 -9.21
C ALA A 65 -5.70 -6.51 -7.71
N ALA A 66 -4.87 -7.15 -6.89
CA ALA A 66 -4.87 -6.97 -5.42
C ALA A 66 -3.61 -6.26 -4.91
N CYS A 67 -3.62 -5.75 -3.68
CA CYS A 67 -2.41 -5.26 -3.02
C CYS A 67 -1.29 -6.33 -3.06
N PRO A 68 -0.02 -5.97 -3.29
CA PRO A 68 1.08 -6.87 -3.03
C PRO A 68 1.13 -7.27 -1.55
N GLU A 69 1.56 -8.50 -1.28
CA GLU A 69 1.57 -9.09 0.04
C GLU A 69 3.00 -9.35 0.52
N PHE A 70 3.33 -8.91 1.74
CA PHE A 70 4.69 -8.92 2.28
C PHE A 70 4.80 -9.77 3.54
N HIS A 71 6.00 -10.27 3.85
CA HIS A 71 6.24 -11.03 5.09
C HIS A 71 6.30 -10.15 6.33
N THR A 72 6.58 -8.86 6.18
CA THR A 72 6.67 -7.91 7.29
C THR A 72 5.84 -6.66 7.01
N LYS A 73 5.30 -6.04 8.06
CA LYS A 73 4.69 -4.70 7.96
C LYS A 73 5.70 -3.67 7.45
N LYS A 74 6.97 -3.81 7.84
CA LYS A 74 8.05 -2.89 7.44
C LYS A 74 8.23 -2.85 5.93
N ASP A 75 8.32 -4.02 5.28
CA ASP A 75 8.54 -4.09 3.83
C ASP A 75 7.33 -3.55 3.05
N LEU A 76 6.11 -3.79 3.55
CA LEU A 76 4.88 -3.23 3.00
C LEU A 76 4.90 -1.70 3.03
N ILE A 77 5.34 -1.11 4.14
CA ILE A 77 5.38 0.35 4.31
C ILE A 77 6.54 0.99 3.57
N ASP A 78 7.69 0.33 3.51
CA ASP A 78 8.81 0.81 2.70
C ASP A 78 8.50 0.75 1.21
N TRP A 79 7.83 -0.32 0.75
CA TRP A 79 7.34 -0.41 -0.63
C TRP A 79 6.39 0.73 -0.98
N LEU A 80 5.40 1.00 -0.12
CA LEU A 80 4.45 2.09 -0.36
C LEU A 80 5.16 3.44 -0.33
N SER A 81 6.10 3.63 0.60
CA SER A 81 6.85 4.87 0.74
C SER A 81 7.70 5.17 -0.49
N ASP A 82 8.41 4.17 -1.01
CA ASP A 82 9.20 4.30 -2.25
C ASP A 82 8.29 4.50 -3.46
N THR A 83 7.14 3.82 -3.50
CA THR A 83 6.19 3.97 -4.60
C THR A 83 5.62 5.39 -4.66
N LEU A 84 5.31 5.99 -3.52
CA LEU A 84 4.73 7.33 -3.42
C LEU A 84 5.76 8.45 -3.28
N ASP A 85 7.06 8.11 -3.35
CA ASP A 85 8.17 9.05 -3.15
C ASP A 85 8.02 9.86 -1.85
N LEU A 86 7.66 9.17 -0.76
CA LEU A 86 7.46 9.82 0.54
C LEU A 86 8.78 10.30 1.11
N THR A 87 8.75 11.50 1.69
CA THR A 87 9.90 12.04 2.42
C THR A 87 10.28 11.14 3.61
N PRO A 88 11.53 11.21 4.10
CA PRO A 88 11.94 10.49 5.31
C PRO A 88 11.03 10.77 6.52
N GLY A 89 10.53 12.00 6.64
CA GLY A 89 9.59 12.39 7.69
C GLY A 89 8.23 11.69 7.57
N GLU A 90 7.63 11.70 6.37
CA GLU A 90 6.36 10.99 6.11
C GLU A 90 6.49 9.49 6.33
N ARG A 91 7.60 8.89 5.87
CA ARG A 91 7.91 7.47 6.05
C ARG A 91 7.99 7.11 7.54
N ASN A 92 8.75 7.87 8.32
CA ASN A 92 8.89 7.63 9.76
C ASN A 92 7.56 7.75 10.49
N LEU A 93 6.76 8.77 10.15
CA LEU A 93 5.43 8.97 10.72
C LEU A 93 4.51 7.79 10.40
N LEU A 94 4.58 7.26 9.18
CA LEU A 94 3.78 6.12 8.76
C LEU A 94 4.15 4.85 9.54
N HIS A 95 5.45 4.56 9.70
CA HIS A 95 5.92 3.44 10.55
C HIS A 95 5.45 3.58 12.00
N LEU A 96 5.48 4.79 12.58
CA LEU A 96 5.01 5.03 13.95
C LEU A 96 3.49 4.88 14.10
N SER A 97 2.74 5.14 13.03
CA SER A 97 1.28 5.07 12.99
C SER A 97 0.75 3.63 12.87
N ILE A 98 1.64 2.68 12.62
CA ILE A 98 1.31 1.28 12.36
C ILE A 98 2.03 0.45 13.44
N LYS A 99 1.34 0.23 14.56
CA LYS A 99 1.74 -0.77 15.56
C LYS A 99 1.21 -2.15 15.17
#